data_AF-A0A9Q1H164-F1
#
_entry.id   AF-A0A9Q1H164-F1
#
_cell.length_a   1.000
_cell.length_b   1.000
_cell.length_c   1.000
_cell.angle_alpha   90.00
_cell.angle_beta   90.00
_cell.angle_gamma   90.00
#
_symmetry.space_group_name_H-M   'P 1'
#
loop_
_entity.id
_entity.type
_entity.pdbx_description
1 polymer ?
#
loop_
_entity_poly.entity_id
_entity_poly.type
_entity_poly.pdbx_seq_one_letter_code
_entity_poly.pdbx_strand_id
1 'polypeptide(L)'
;MLQRALIKKVKYHTGYSGCHRCIQRGVWLDKVTFPETNATLRTDPPFTSMMDEKHHLGTPLSRMNIGMVTSFPLDYMHVVCLGVMRRWLKF
;
A
#
# COMPACT_ATOMS: atom_id res chain seq x y z
N MET A 1 1.43 -4.35 8.57
CA MET A 1 1.26 -3.40 7.46
C MET A 1 1.85 -1.99 7.71
N LEU A 2 2.05 -1.53 8.96
CA LEU A 2 2.65 -0.22 9.32
C LEU A 2 4.01 0.06 8.68
N GLN A 3 4.88 -0.95 8.65
CA GLN A 3 6.29 -0.76 8.31
C GLN A 3 6.52 -0.36 6.84
N ARG A 4 5.78 -0.92 5.87
CA ARG A 4 5.98 -0.60 4.44
C ARG A 4 5.58 0.82 4.08
N ALA A 5 4.46 1.30 4.61
CA ALA A 5 3.99 2.66 4.34
C ALA A 5 4.94 3.72 4.92
N LEU A 6 5.55 3.42 6.07
CA LEU A 6 6.56 4.29 6.70
C LEU A 6 7.82 4.40 5.83
N ILE A 7 8.38 3.26 5.40
CA ILE A 7 9.60 3.23 4.59
C ILE A 7 9.38 3.91 3.25
N LYS A 8 8.26 3.60 2.58
CA LYS A 8 7.95 4.17 1.27
C LYS A 8 7.38 5.59 1.34
N LYS A 9 7.09 6.13 2.54
CA LYS A 9 6.37 7.40 2.75
C LYS A 9 5.14 7.50 1.84
N VAL A 10 4.23 6.54 1.98
CA VAL A 10 2.93 6.52 1.28
C VAL A 10 1.79 6.49 2.27
N LYS A 11 0.58 6.82 1.79
CA LYS A 11 -0.63 6.72 2.61
C LYS A 11 -0.81 5.33 3.17
N TYR A 12 -1.31 5.31 4.39
CA TYR A 12 -1.53 4.08 5.11
C TYR A 12 -2.67 3.26 4.51
N HIS A 13 -2.72 1.95 4.80
CA HIS A 13 -3.74 1.05 4.25
C HIS A 13 -5.17 1.39 4.70
N THR A 14 -5.32 2.23 5.73
CA THR A 14 -6.59 2.80 6.18
C THR A 14 -7.01 4.06 5.43
N GLY A 15 -6.16 4.60 4.56
CA GLY A 15 -6.45 5.80 3.77
C GLY A 15 -7.14 5.47 2.44
N TYR A 16 -7.95 6.41 1.94
CA TYR A 16 -8.68 6.27 0.68
C TYR A 16 -7.79 6.11 -0.57
N SER A 17 -6.51 6.47 -0.52
CA SER A 17 -5.55 6.19 -1.59
C SER A 17 -4.44 5.28 -1.07
N GLY A 18 -4.81 4.29 -0.24
CA GLY A 18 -3.89 3.43 0.49
C GLY A 18 -3.63 2.05 -0.13
N CYS A 19 -4.30 1.68 -1.25
CA CYS A 19 -3.98 0.42 -1.93
C CYS A 19 -2.48 0.42 -2.27
N HIS A 20 -1.84 -0.73 -2.23
CA HIS A 20 -0.42 -0.86 -2.57
C HIS A 20 -0.19 -1.56 -3.92
N ARG A 21 -1.20 -2.29 -4.42
CA ARG A 21 -1.17 -3.01 -5.70
C ARG A 21 -1.75 -2.22 -6.86
N CYS A 22 -2.71 -1.34 -6.57
CA CYS A 22 -3.70 -0.89 -7.53
C CYS A 22 -4.00 0.59 -7.39
N ILE A 23 -4.01 1.33 -8.49
CA ILE A 23 -4.38 2.74 -8.52
C ILE A 23 -5.90 2.81 -8.51
N GLN A 24 -6.48 2.91 -7.32
CA GLN A 24 -7.92 3.10 -7.12
C GLN A 24 -8.17 3.88 -5.83
N ARG A 25 -9.34 4.50 -5.76
CA ARG A 25 -9.84 5.13 -4.54
C ARG A 25 -10.60 4.09 -3.72
N GLY A 26 -10.29 4.03 -2.44
CA GLY A 26 -10.98 3.17 -1.49
C GLY A 26 -12.40 3.68 -1.19
N VAL A 27 -13.24 2.75 -0.79
CA VAL A 27 -14.63 2.98 -0.38
C VAL A 27 -14.77 2.62 1.10
N TRP A 28 -15.53 3.40 1.85
CA TRP A 28 -15.81 3.10 3.26
C TRP A 28 -16.93 2.08 3.38
N LEU A 29 -16.61 0.90 3.91
CA LEU A 29 -17.54 -0.20 4.26
C LEU A 29 -17.13 -0.74 5.64
N ASP A 30 -17.49 -0.02 6.71
CA ASP A 30 -17.00 -0.16 8.11
C ASP A 30 -15.49 0.05 8.32
N LYS A 31 -14.74 -0.03 7.23
CA LYS A 31 -13.31 0.21 7.06
C LYS A 31 -13.08 0.64 5.62
N VAL A 32 -11.94 1.26 5.33
CA VAL A 32 -11.57 1.54 3.94
C VAL A 32 -11.26 0.22 3.22
N THR A 33 -11.93 0.00 2.10
CA THR A 33 -11.81 -1.18 1.24
C THR A 33 -11.51 -0.77 -0.20
N PHE A 34 -10.98 -1.69 -1.00
CA PHE A 34 -10.58 -1.47 -2.39
C PHE A 34 -11.26 -2.53 -3.26
N PRO A 35 -12.57 -2.40 -3.55
CA PRO A 35 -13.36 -3.46 -4.17
C PRO A 35 -13.16 -3.58 -5.69
N GLU A 36 -12.55 -2.60 -6.35
CA GLU A 36 -12.43 -2.60 -7.80
C GLU A 36 -11.44 -3.68 -8.26
N THR A 37 -11.93 -4.60 -9.09
CA THR A 37 -11.18 -5.74 -9.61
C THR A 37 -10.42 -5.40 -10.89
N ASN A 38 -10.91 -4.44 -11.67
CA ASN A 38 -10.30 -4.00 -12.94
C ASN A 38 -9.59 -2.65 -12.79
N ALA A 39 -8.78 -2.52 -11.74
CA ALA A 39 -7.99 -1.32 -11.46
C ALA A 39 -6.57 -1.45 -12.04
N THR A 40 -6.03 -0.34 -12.53
CA THR A 40 -4.64 -0.26 -13.02
C THR A 40 -3.65 -0.69 -11.94
N LEU A 41 -2.78 -1.63 -12.25
CA LEU A 41 -1.73 -2.07 -11.32
C LEU A 41 -0.67 -0.98 -11.16
N ARG A 42 -0.16 -0.83 -9.93
CA ARG A 42 1.03 0.00 -9.68
C ARG A 42 2.26 -0.69 -10.23
N THR A 43 3.08 0.07 -10.94
CA THR A 43 4.38 -0.37 -11.47
C THR A 43 5.47 0.57 -10.97
N ASP A 44 6.73 0.15 -11.06
CA ASP A 44 7.87 0.93 -10.57
C ASP A 44 8.02 2.30 -11.27
N PRO A 45 7.96 2.41 -12.62
CA PRO A 45 8.20 3.68 -13.30
C PRO A 45 7.29 4.84 -12.85
N PRO A 46 5.95 4.71 -12.85
CA PRO A 46 5.05 5.80 -12.42
C PRO A 46 5.18 6.11 -10.92
N PHE A 47 5.55 5.12 -10.11
CA PHE A 47 5.78 5.30 -8.67
C PHE A 47 7.02 6.14 -8.41
N THR A 48 8.11 5.91 -9.14
CA THR A 48 9.36 6.70 -9.02
C THR A 48 9.13 8.17 -9.38
N SER A 49 8.32 8.44 -10.40
CA SER A 49 7.88 9.80 -10.76
C SER A 49 6.83 10.41 -9.83
N MET A 50 6.41 9.70 -8.77
CA MET A 50 5.39 10.11 -7.81
C MET A 50 4.08 10.60 -8.45
N MET A 51 3.62 9.97 -9.54
CA MET A 51 2.44 10.41 -10.29
C MET A 51 1.14 10.38 -9.47
N ASP A 52 1.04 9.52 -8.45
CA ASP A 52 -0.12 9.41 -7.56
C ASP A 52 0.05 10.31 -6.32
N GLU A 53 -0.09 11.62 -6.48
CA GLU A 53 0.05 12.61 -5.39
C GLU A 53 -0.82 12.30 -4.18
N LYS A 54 -1.99 11.67 -4.40
CA LYS A 54 -2.89 11.29 -3.31
C LYS A 54 -2.35 10.09 -2.53
N HIS A 55 -1.52 9.24 -3.12
CA HIS A 55 -0.90 8.10 -2.45
C HIS A 55 0.45 8.44 -1.82
N HIS A 56 1.25 9.31 -2.44
CA HIS A 56 2.58 9.66 -1.98
C HIS A 56 2.56 10.74 -0.89
N LEU A 57 3.43 10.61 0.11
CA LEU A 57 3.66 11.60 1.17
C LEU A 57 5.07 12.21 1.09
N GLY A 58 5.75 12.03 -0.05
CA GLY A 58 7.15 12.42 -0.28
C GLY A 58 8.13 11.36 0.22
N THR A 59 8.69 10.57 -0.69
CA THR A 59 9.63 9.49 -0.34
C THR A 59 11.08 9.86 -0.65
N PRO A 60 11.99 9.82 0.35
CA PRO A 60 13.42 10.07 0.13
C PRO A 60 14.07 8.97 -0.71
N LEU A 61 13.44 7.79 -0.78
CA LEU A 61 13.95 6.63 -1.51
C LEU A 61 13.73 6.70 -3.02
N SER A 62 12.92 7.63 -3.52
CA SER A 62 12.73 7.84 -4.97
C SER A 62 14.03 8.17 -5.72
N ARG A 63 15.02 8.73 -5.02
CA ARG A 63 16.33 9.10 -5.57
C ARG A 63 17.29 7.92 -5.69
N MET A 64 17.06 6.86 -4.92
CA MET A 64 17.77 5.60 -5.10
C MET A 64 16.96 4.79 -6.11
N ASN A 65 17.56 4.40 -7.23
CA ASN A 65 16.92 3.68 -8.34
C ASN A 65 16.49 2.25 -7.93
N ILE A 66 15.63 2.15 -6.93
CA ILE A 66 15.14 0.93 -6.30
C ILE A 66 13.68 0.76 -6.74
N GLY A 67 13.32 -0.45 -7.15
CA GLY A 67 11.94 -0.79 -7.51
C GLY A 67 11.00 -0.66 -6.31
N MET A 68 10.39 0.50 -6.12
CA MET A 68 9.55 0.76 -4.94
C MET A 68 8.32 -0.15 -4.87
N VAL A 69 7.82 -0.68 -5.99
CA VAL A 69 6.72 -1.65 -6.04
C VAL A 69 7.26 -3.07 -5.92
N THR A 70 8.29 -3.43 -6.69
CA THR A 70 8.83 -4.80 -6.80
C THR A 70 9.74 -5.21 -5.63
N SER A 71 10.61 -4.34 -5.16
CA SER A 71 11.60 -4.64 -4.11
C SER A 71 10.99 -4.81 -2.71
N PHE A 72 9.73 -4.44 -2.55
CA PHE A 72 9.02 -4.60 -1.28
C PHE A 72 7.80 -5.47 -1.53
N PRO A 73 7.87 -6.81 -1.44
CA PRO A 73 6.71 -7.69 -1.54
C PRO A 73 5.83 -7.64 -0.27
N LEU A 74 4.63 -8.24 -0.34
CA LEU A 74 3.82 -8.47 0.86
C LEU A 74 4.40 -9.65 1.62
N ASP A 75 4.83 -9.40 2.85
CA ASP A 75 5.31 -10.44 3.74
C ASP A 75 4.12 -11.14 4.44
N TYR A 76 4.08 -12.46 4.29
CA TYR A 76 3.12 -13.36 4.91
C TYR A 76 3.03 -13.16 6.43
N MET A 77 4.17 -12.98 7.11
CA MET A 77 4.20 -12.77 8.57
C MET A 77 3.40 -11.54 8.98
N HIS A 78 3.57 -10.44 8.26
CA HIS A 78 2.95 -9.16 8.59
C HIS A 78 1.48 -9.05 8.18
N VAL A 79 1.08 -9.77 7.14
CA VAL A 79 -0.30 -9.74 6.62
C VAL A 79 -1.14 -10.80 7.31
N VAL A 80 -0.66 -12.05 7.34
CA VAL A 80 -1.44 -13.20 7.81
C VAL A 80 -1.20 -13.44 9.30
N CYS A 81 0.03 -13.78 9.70
CA CYS A 81 0.32 -14.17 11.08
C CYS A 81 0.08 -13.04 12.09
N LEU A 82 0.42 -11.80 11.74
CA LEU A 82 0.21 -10.64 12.63
C LEU A 82 -1.08 -9.89 12.32
N GLY A 83 -1.50 -9.80 11.07
CA GLY A 83 -2.69 -9.05 10.68
C GLY A 83 -3.97 -9.85 10.88
N VAL A 84 -4.11 -10.95 10.14
CA VAL A 84 -5.31 -11.79 10.15
C VAL A 84 -5.43 -12.55 11.47
N MET A 85 -4.42 -13.28 11.92
CA MET A 85 -4.55 -14.12 13.11
C MET A 85 -4.90 -13.32 14.36
N ARG A 86 -4.35 -12.11 14.53
CA ARG A 86 -4.72 -11.24 15.67
C ARG A 86 -6.18 -10.80 15.63
N ARG A 87 -6.81 -10.73 14.46
CA ARG A 87 -8.23 -10.41 14.33
C ARG A 87 -9.10 -11.62 14.63
N TRP A 88 -8.65 -12.80 14.22
CA TRP A 88 -9.34 -14.06 14.48
C TRP A 88 -9.25 -14.51 15.94
N LEU A 89 -8.12 -14.29 16.61
CA LEU A 89 -7.91 -14.67 18.02
C LEU A 89 -8.56 -13.69 19.02
N LYS A 90 -9.06 -12.54 18.57
CA LYS A 90 -9.80 -11.57 19.39
C LYS A 90 -11.31 -11.80 19.32
N PHE A 91 -11.74 -13.05 19.48
CA PHE A 91 -13.05 -13.31 20.08
C PHE A 91 -13.04 -12.84 21.54
#